data_AF-A0A386C779-F1
#
_entry.id   AF-A0A386C779-F1
#
_cell.length_a   1.000
_cell.length_b   1.000
_cell.length_c   1.000
_cell.angle_alpha   90.00
_cell.angle_beta   90.00
_cell.angle_gamma   90.00
#
_symmetry.space_group_name_H-M   'P 1'
#
loop_
_entity.id
_entity.type
_entity.pdbx_description
1 polymer ?
#
loop_
_entity_poly.entity_id
_entity_poly.type
_entity_poly.pdbx_seq_one_letter_code
_entity_poly.pdbx_strand_id
1 'polypeptide(L)' 'MDAEYRALEYSRTGVPVQWRGRSGHYGDVIAGSSYRVNDYNCRDYTHTIYIDGNPEVARGTACRQPDGTWKVVT' A
#
# COMPACT_ATOMS: atom_id res chain seq x y z
N MET A 1 -0.43 3.54 10.37
CA MET A 1 -0.83 2.80 9.15
C MET A 1 -1.26 3.79 8.06
N ASP A 2 -0.49 4.86 7.83
CA ASP A 2 -0.94 5.94 6.94
C ASP A 2 -0.36 5.83 5.53
N ALA A 3 0.81 5.18 5.38
CA ALA A 3 1.49 5.08 4.09
C ALA A 3 0.77 4.17 3.10
N GLU A 4 0.31 3.01 3.56
CA GLU A 4 -0.45 2.06 2.73
C GLU A 4 -1.76 2.68 2.26
N TYR A 5 -2.52 3.31 3.17
CA TYR A 5 -3.75 4.01 2.83
C TYR A 5 -3.50 5.14 1.81
N ARG A 6 -2.45 5.96 2.01
CA ARG A 6 -2.10 7.03 1.07
C ARG A 6 -1.69 6.51 -0.30
N ALA A 7 -0.98 5.38 -0.35
CA ALA A 7 -0.60 4.75 -1.61
C ALA A 7 -1.82 4.22 -2.36
N LEU A 8 -2.71 3.54 -1.65
CA LEU A 8 -3.91 2.95 -2.23
C LEU A 8 -4.90 4.01 -2.73
N GLU A 9 -5.11 5.08 -1.94
CA GLU A 9 -6.09 6.12 -2.24
C GLU A 9 -5.58 7.16 -3.25
N TYR A 10 -4.32 7.61 -3.12
CA TYR A 10 -3.85 8.80 -3.85
C TYR A 10 -2.70 8.52 -4.82
N SER A 11 -2.02 7.37 -4.75
CA SER A 11 -0.90 7.12 -5.66
C SER A 11 -1.36 6.59 -7.02
N ARG A 12 -0.74 7.14 -8.05
CA ARG A 12 -0.81 6.58 -9.39
C ARG A 12 -0.14 5.20 -9.37
N THR A 13 -0.63 4.30 -10.21
CA THR A 13 -0.01 3.00 -10.44
C THR A 13 1.49 3.12 -10.64
N GLY A 14 2.26 2.34 -9.88
CA GLY A 14 3.72 2.28 -9.97
C GLY A 14 4.46 3.47 -9.35
N VAL A 15 3.78 4.47 -8.79
CA VAL A 15 4.42 5.60 -8.13
C VAL A 15 4.64 5.28 -6.65
N PRO A 16 5.89 5.31 -6.15
CA PRO A 16 6.19 5.07 -4.75
C PRO A 16 5.69 6.21 -3.86
N VAL A 17 4.97 5.85 -2.81
CA VAL A 17 4.63 6.75 -1.70
C VAL A 17 5.59 6.48 -0.56
N GLN A 18 6.55 7.38 -0.41
CA GLN A 18 7.52 7.31 0.67
C GLN A 18 6.92 7.73 2.00
N TRP A 19 7.40 7.11 3.07
CA TRP A 19 7.05 7.46 4.43
C TRP A 19 8.24 7.29 5.36
N ARG A 20 8.20 8.01 6.49
CA ARG A 20 9.20 7.92 7.54
C ARG A 20 8.48 7.85 8.88
N GLY A 21 8.76 6.79 9.63
CA GLY A 21 8.26 6.57 10.98
C GLY A 21 9.12 7.30 12.01
N ARG A 22 8.61 7.38 13.25
CA ARG A 22 9.27 8.06 14.37
C ARG A 22 10.43 7.25 14.96
N SER A 23 10.42 5.92 14.79
CA SER A 23 11.44 4.98 15.28
C SER A 23 12.65 4.84 14.35
N GLY A 24 12.86 5.76 13.39
CA GLY A 24 13.93 5.66 12.39
C GLY A 24 13.61 4.73 11.22
N HIS A 25 12.53 3.95 11.30
CA HIS A 25 12.05 3.14 10.19
C HIS A 25 11.54 4.05 9.08
N TYR A 26 11.81 3.68 7.84
CA TYR A 26 11.31 4.41 6.67
C TYR A 26 11.00 3.41 5.58
N GLY A 27 10.32 3.85 4.54
CA GLY A 27 9.92 2.95 3.49
C GLY A 27 9.16 3.62 2.39
N ASP A 28 8.66 2.78 1.50
CA ASP A 28 7.81 3.17 0.40
C ASP A 28 6.72 2.12 0.16
N VAL A 29 5.59 2.60 -0.32
CA VAL A 29 4.50 1.74 -0.79
C VAL A 29 4.23 2.05 -2.24
N ILE A 30 4.26 1.02 -3.08
CA ILE A 30 3.96 1.10 -4.50
C ILE A 30 2.66 0.34 -4.75
N ALA A 31 1.62 1.07 -5.14
CA ALA A 31 0.35 0.47 -5.55
C ALA A 31 0.38 0.12 -7.05
N GLY A 32 -0.11 -1.07 -7.39
CA GLY A 32 -0.34 -1.54 -8.74
C GLY A 32 -1.60 -0.93 -9.36
N SER A 33 -1.94 -1.43 -10.55
CA SER A 33 -3.16 -1.05 -11.24
C SER A 33 -4.40 -1.47 -10.45
N SER A 34 -5.44 -0.65 -10.52
CA SER A 34 -6.78 -1.03 -10.07
C SER A 34 -7.41 -2.06 -11.00
N TYR A 35 -7.97 -3.11 -10.43
CA TYR A 35 -8.73 -4.13 -11.14
C TYR A 35 -9.99 -4.49 -10.34
N ARG A 36 -11.03 -5.01 -11.03
CA ARG A 36 -12.30 -5.32 -10.38
C ARG A 36 -12.39 -6.81 -10.05
N VAL A 37 -12.71 -7.12 -8.80
CA VAL A 37 -13.01 -8.48 -8.32
C VAL A 37 -14.44 -8.48 -7.80
N ASN A 38 -15.34 -9.16 -8.50
CA ASN A 38 -16.79 -9.04 -8.29
C ASN A 38 -17.22 -7.56 -8.34
N ASP A 39 -17.76 -7.03 -7.24
CA ASP A 39 -18.18 -5.64 -7.07
C ASP A 39 -17.12 -4.75 -6.39
N TYR A 40 -15.96 -5.30 -6.04
CA TYR A 40 -14.89 -4.57 -5.34
C TYR A 40 -13.80 -4.10 -6.31
N ASN A 41 -13.29 -2.90 -6.06
CA ASN A 41 -12.11 -2.39 -6.76
C ASN A 41 -10.86 -2.71 -5.95
N CYS A 42 -10.01 -3.59 -6.45
CA CYS A 42 -8.82 -4.07 -5.76
C CYS A 42 -7.55 -3.53 -6.41
N ARG A 43 -6.50 -3.39 -5.60
CA ARG A 43 -5.16 -3.00 -6.00
C ARG A 43 -4.16 -3.87 -5.26
N ASP A 44 -3.22 -4.42 -6.01
CA ASP A 44 -2.03 -5.01 -5.39
C ASP A 44 -1.11 -3.89 -4.94
N TYR A 45 -0.32 -4.14 -3.91
CA TYR A 45 0.70 -3.21 -3.47
C TYR A 45 1.94 -3.95 -2.97
N THR A 46 3.09 -3.30 -3.10
CA THR A 46 4.34 -3.71 -2.48
C THR A 46 4.74 -2.64 -1.47
N HIS A 47 5.06 -3.06 -0.25
CA HIS A 47 5.50 -2.20 0.84
C HIS A 47 6.92 -2.60 1.22
N THR A 48 7.87 -1.71 0.97
CA THR A 48 9.27 -1.86 1.40
C THR A 48 9.46 -1.07 2.69
N ILE A 49 9.99 -1.72 3.72
CA ILE A 49 10.29 -1.13 5.03
C ILE A 49 11.76 -1.33 5.32
N TYR A 50 12.48 -0.26 5.60
CA TYR A 50 13.88 -0.31 6.04
C TYR A 50 13.93 -0.28 7.56
N ILE A 51 14.39 -1.38 8.17
CA ILE A 51 14.59 -1.54 9.61
C ILE A 51 16.10 -1.71 9.83
N ASP A 52 16.70 -0.80 10.59
CA ASP A 52 18.17 -0.75 10.80
C ASP A 52 18.98 -0.78 9.49
N GLY A 53 18.41 -0.21 8.41
CA GLY A 53 19.00 -0.20 7.07
C GLY A 53 18.75 -1.45 6.23
N ASN A 54 18.16 -2.51 6.80
CA ASN A 54 17.80 -3.72 6.08
C ASN A 54 16.39 -3.61 5.49
N PRO A 55 16.18 -3.90 4.19
CA PRO A 55 14.88 -3.86 3.57
C PRO A 55 14.06 -5.13 3.86
N GLU A 56 12.86 -4.94 4.38
CA GLU A 56 11.78 -5.92 4.53
C GLU A 56 10.68 -5.60 3.51
N VAL A 57 10.28 -6.58 2.70
CA VAL A 57 9.29 -6.38 1.63
C VAL A 57 8.04 -7.19 1.90
N ALA A 58 6.93 -6.48 2.14
CA ALA A 58 5.60 -7.06 2.20
C ALA A 58 4.87 -6.84 0.86
N ARG A 59 4.07 -7.82 0.45
CA ARG A 59 3.17 -7.71 -0.71
C ARG A 59 1.78 -8.08 -0.26
N GLY A 60 0.79 -7.37 -0.77
CA GLY A 60 -0.60 -7.63 -0.47
C GLY A 60 -1.52 -7.07 -1.53
N THR A 61 -2.80 -7.38 -1.34
CA THR A 61 -3.90 -6.90 -2.14
C THR A 61 -4.86 -6.21 -1.19
N ALA A 62 -5.26 -4.99 -1.54
CA ALA A 62 -6.30 -4.26 -0.85
C ALA A 62 -7.49 -4.05 -1.77
N CYS A 63 -8.69 -4.28 -1.27
CA CYS A 63 -9.95 -4.06 -1.97
C CYS A 63 -10.72 -2.92 -1.32
N ARG A 64 -11.12 -1.96 -2.13
CA ARG A 64 -11.96 -0.83 -1.74
C ARG A 64 -13.37 -1.31 -1.48
N GLN A 65 -13.83 -1.07 -0.26
CA GLN A 65 -15.15 -1.41 0.24
C GLN A 65 -16.19 -0.38 -0.24
N PRO A 66 -17.49 -0.72 -0.22
CA PRO A 66 -18.58 0.21 -0.56
C PRO A 66 -18.61 1.46 0.32
N ASP A 67 -18.13 1.38 1.56
CA ASP A 67 -18.00 2.50 2.49
C ASP A 67 -16.80 3.43 2.18
N GLY A 68 -16.02 3.12 1.14
CA GLY A 68 -14.86 3.88 0.70
C GLY A 68 -13.55 3.49 1.38
N THR A 69 -13.56 2.58 2.36
CA THR A 69 -12.34 2.13 3.04
C THR A 69 -11.57 1.10 2.21
N TRP A 70 -10.24 1.05 2.37
CA TRP A 70 -9.43 -0.01 1.80
C TRP A 70 -9.27 -1.13 2.84
N LYS A 71 -9.63 -2.35 2.46
CA LYS A 71 -9.43 -3.54 3.27
C LYS A 71 -8.38 -4.44 2.63
N VAL A 72 -7.33 -4.77 3.37
CA VAL A 72 -6.37 -5.80 2.95
C VAL A 72 -7.06 -7.16 2.97
N VAL A 73 -6.96 -7.92 1.87
CA VAL A 73 -7.63 -9.22 1.68
C VAL A 73 -6.67 -10.39 1.53
N THR A 74 -5.36 -10.12 1.58
CA THR A 74 -4.28 -11.11 1.53
C THR A 74 -3.99 -11.70 2.89
#